data_AF-A0A091H947-F1
#
_entry.id   AF-A0A091H947-F1
#
_cell.length_a   1.000
_cell.length_b   1.000
_cell.length_c   1.000
_cell.angle_alpha   90.00
_cell.angle_beta   90.00
_cell.angle_gamma   90.00
#
_symmetry.space_group_name_H-M   'P 1'
#
loop_
_entity.id
_entity.type
_entity.pdbx_description
1 polymer ?
#
loop_
_entity_poly.entity_id
_entity_poly.type
_entity_poly.pdbx_seq_one_letter_code
_entity_poly.pdbx_strand_id
1 'polypeptide(L)'
;RTPSEQRRIRRHRFSINGHSYNHKTSVFTPAYGSITNVRINSTMTTPQKRGLLSVIYVSIQIENSAEEFALYIVHTSGEKQKLRASDYPLIARILQGPCEQVSKVFLMEKDQVEEVTYDVAQYIKFEMPVLRSFIQKLEEEEDREVKKLMRKYSILRLMIEQRLEEISEGPTAM
;
A
#
# COMPACT_ATOMS: atom_id res chain seq x y z
N ARG A 1 -15.25 26.72 17.08
CA ARG A 1 -14.18 27.20 18.00
C ARG A 1 -14.25 28.71 18.06
N THR A 2 -14.12 29.31 19.23
CA THR A 2 -14.32 30.76 19.43
C THR A 2 -13.11 31.59 18.96
N PRO A 3 -13.28 32.86 18.55
CA PRO A 3 -12.19 33.71 18.05
C PRO A 3 -11.06 33.96 19.07
N SER A 4 -11.41 33.95 20.35
CA SER A 4 -10.49 34.09 21.49
C SER A 4 -9.59 32.86 21.67
N GLU A 5 -10.10 31.65 21.45
CA GLU A 5 -9.30 30.42 21.46
C GLU A 5 -8.32 30.36 20.29
N GLN A 6 -8.74 30.79 19.09
CA GLN A 6 -7.85 30.88 17.92
C GLN A 6 -6.68 31.85 18.14
N ARG A 7 -6.92 32.99 18.80
CA ARG A 7 -5.85 33.94 19.18
C ARG A 7 -4.88 33.35 20.21
N ARG A 8 -5.36 32.55 21.16
CA ARG A 8 -4.52 31.83 22.14
C ARG A 8 -3.66 30.76 21.46
N ILE A 9 -4.23 29.97 20.56
CA ILE A 9 -3.52 28.92 19.82
C ILE A 9 -2.40 29.49 18.95
N ARG A 10 -2.62 30.65 18.31
CA ARG A 10 -1.59 31.34 17.50
C ARG A 10 -0.39 31.84 18.30
N ARG A 11 -0.55 32.19 19.58
CA ARG A 11 0.58 32.64 20.42
C ARG A 11 1.56 31.52 20.74
N HIS A 12 1.10 30.27 20.74
CA HIS A 12 1.90 29.12 21.12
C HIS A 12 2.50 28.34 19.96
N ARG A 13 2.14 28.70 18.73
CA ARG A 13 2.57 28.02 17.51
C ARG A 13 3.38 28.98 16.65
N PHE A 14 4.56 28.58 16.23
CA PHE A 14 5.35 29.31 15.25
C PHE A 14 5.95 28.35 14.23
N SER A 15 6.34 28.90 13.08
CA SER A 15 6.94 28.11 12.00
C SER A 15 8.46 28.12 12.13
N ILE A 16 9.08 26.93 12.10
CA ILE A 16 10.54 26.77 11.98
C ILE A 16 10.78 26.09 10.64
N ASN A 17 11.47 26.75 9.70
CA ASN A 17 11.76 26.21 8.37
C ASN A 17 10.52 25.70 7.60
N GLY A 18 9.36 26.34 7.80
CA GLY A 18 8.08 25.94 7.19
C GLY A 18 7.33 24.83 7.91
N HIS A 19 7.93 24.20 8.92
CA HIS A 19 7.28 23.23 9.79
C HIS A 19 6.58 23.92 10.96
N SER A 20 5.52 23.32 11.50
CA SER A 20 4.79 23.88 12.64
C SER A 20 5.37 23.37 13.95
N TYR A 21 5.75 24.28 14.86
CA TYR A 21 6.16 23.93 16.21
C TYR A 21 5.22 24.56 17.25
N ASN A 22 4.79 23.77 18.23
CA ASN A 22 3.97 24.23 19.36
C ASN A 22 4.78 24.17 20.65
N HIS A 23 5.28 25.30 21.15
CA HIS A 23 6.14 25.31 22.35
C HIS A 23 5.42 24.94 23.65
N LYS A 24 4.08 24.94 23.67
CA LYS A 24 3.32 24.55 24.86
C LYS A 24 3.26 23.04 25.03
N THR A 25 3.19 22.31 23.92
CA THR A 25 3.13 20.85 23.90
C THR A 25 4.45 20.24 23.43
N SER A 26 5.41 21.09 23.07
CA SER A 26 6.65 20.78 22.37
C SER A 26 6.48 19.89 21.12
N VAL A 27 5.29 19.94 20.51
CA VAL A 27 4.97 19.12 19.33
C VAL A 27 5.50 19.80 18.08
N PHE A 28 6.37 19.09 17.36
CA PHE A 28 6.79 19.43 16.01
C PHE A 28 5.95 18.66 14.98
N THR A 29 5.33 19.39 14.04
CA THR A 29 4.55 18.82 12.94
C THR A 29 5.23 19.18 11.62
N PRO A 30 5.86 18.22 10.94
CA PRO A 30 6.52 18.50 9.69
C PRO A 30 5.51 18.91 8.60
N ALA A 31 5.88 19.87 7.76
CA ALA A 31 5.09 20.18 6.57
C ALA A 31 5.09 18.98 5.63
N TYR A 32 3.92 18.62 5.09
CA TYR A 32 3.84 17.55 4.11
C TYR A 32 4.76 17.85 2.91
N GLY A 33 5.55 16.85 2.49
CA GLY A 33 6.49 16.99 1.39
C GLY A 33 7.80 17.70 1.76
N SER A 34 8.04 18.02 3.04
CA SER A 34 9.35 18.50 3.47
C SER A 34 10.42 17.43 3.25
N ILE A 35 11.56 17.84 2.68
CA ILE A 35 12.67 16.94 2.37
C ILE A 35 13.72 17.03 3.48
N THR A 36 14.25 15.90 3.92
CA THR A 36 15.37 15.83 4.87
C THR A 36 16.41 14.86 4.34
N ASN A 37 17.66 15.33 4.28
CA ASN A 37 18.78 14.52 3.81
C ASN A 37 19.47 13.86 5.00
N VAL A 38 19.52 12.53 5.00
CA VAL A 38 20.16 11.75 6.06
C VAL A 38 21.25 10.88 5.46
N ARG A 39 22.42 10.88 6.10
CA ARG A 39 23.52 9.96 5.75
C ARG A 39 23.32 8.65 6.51
N ILE A 40 23.23 7.54 5.78
CA ILE A 40 23.07 6.19 6.32
C ILE A 40 24.10 5.23 5.74
N ASN A 41 24.25 4.06 6.36
CA ASN A 41 25.08 2.96 5.88
C ASN A 41 24.24 1.66 5.70
N SER A 42 24.86 0.60 5.19
CA SER A 42 24.19 -0.66 4.85
C SER A 42 23.77 -1.51 6.05
N THR A 43 24.33 -1.26 7.24
CA THR A 43 24.01 -2.02 8.46
C THR A 43 22.94 -1.35 9.32
N MET A 44 22.55 -0.11 8.98
CA MET A 44 21.45 0.58 9.63
C MET A 44 20.11 -0.03 9.25
N THR A 45 19.37 -0.45 10.26
CA THR A 45 17.97 -0.89 10.15
C THR A 45 17.01 0.29 10.34
N THR A 46 15.72 0.06 10.10
CA THR A 46 14.66 1.05 10.35
C THR A 46 14.49 1.56 11.81
N PRO A 47 14.65 0.78 12.92
CA PRO A 47 14.08 1.09 14.25
C PRO A 47 14.61 2.31 15.03
N GLN A 48 13.85 2.68 16.08
CA GLN A 48 13.92 3.92 16.86
C GLN A 48 15.14 4.19 17.75
N LYS A 49 15.91 3.19 18.22
CA LYS A 49 16.97 3.45 19.24
C LYS A 49 18.37 3.70 18.67
N ARG A 50 18.67 3.25 17.43
CA ARG A 50 19.92 3.52 16.66
C ARG A 50 19.76 3.39 15.13
N GLY A 51 18.54 3.34 14.61
CA GLY A 51 18.26 3.18 13.18
C GLY A 51 18.00 4.51 12.47
N LEU A 52 17.53 4.45 11.23
CA LEU A 52 17.26 5.66 10.42
C LEU A 52 16.24 6.59 11.11
N LEU A 53 15.21 6.03 11.75
CA LEU A 53 14.18 6.80 12.46
C LEU A 53 14.76 7.71 13.54
N SER A 54 15.76 7.25 14.31
CA SER A 54 16.40 8.09 15.34
C SER A 54 17.20 9.24 14.74
N VAL A 55 17.89 9.00 13.62
CA VAL A 55 18.70 10.04 12.95
C VAL A 55 17.80 11.10 12.35
N ILE A 56 16.68 10.69 11.75
CA ILE A 56 15.67 11.63 11.25
C ILE A 56 15.10 12.46 12.40
N TYR A 57 14.77 11.83 13.53
CA TYR A 57 14.24 12.52 14.72
C TYR A 57 15.16 13.63 15.22
N VAL A 58 16.46 13.31 15.36
CA VAL A 58 17.47 14.27 15.78
C VAL A 58 17.59 15.41 14.76
N SER A 59 17.56 15.10 13.46
CA SER A 59 17.69 16.11 12.41
C SER A 59 16.48 17.03 12.27
N ILE A 60 15.28 16.55 12.63
CA ILE A 60 14.01 17.26 12.45
C ILE A 60 13.48 17.85 13.79
N GLN A 61 14.13 17.55 14.92
CA GLN A 61 13.70 17.97 16.27
C GLN A 61 12.26 17.55 16.57
N ILE A 62 11.89 16.34 16.18
CA ILE A 62 10.60 15.79 16.54
C ILE A 62 10.70 15.34 18.02
N GLU A 63 9.68 15.64 18.83
CA GLU A 63 9.62 15.24 20.25
C GLU A 63 8.56 14.16 20.52
N ASN A 64 7.77 13.77 19.52
CA ASN A 64 6.75 12.72 19.67
C ASN A 64 7.41 11.34 19.94
N SER A 65 6.59 10.31 20.15
CA SER A 65 7.14 8.96 20.23
C SER A 65 7.60 8.54 18.83
N ALA A 66 8.87 8.15 18.70
CA ALA A 66 9.36 7.65 17.42
C ALA A 66 8.62 6.36 16.99
N GLU A 67 7.92 5.67 17.90
CA GLU A 67 7.07 4.50 17.65
C GLU A 67 5.79 4.81 16.86
N GLU A 68 5.34 6.06 16.82
CA GLU A 68 4.15 6.47 16.06
C GLU A 68 4.42 6.55 14.56
N PHE A 69 5.70 6.60 14.17
CA PHE A 69 6.13 6.78 12.79
C PHE A 69 6.73 5.51 12.19
N ALA A 70 6.60 5.37 10.89
CA ALA A 70 7.26 4.35 10.09
C ALA A 70 7.73 4.93 8.76
N LEU A 71 8.68 4.22 8.15
CA LEU A 71 9.17 4.54 6.82
C LEU A 71 8.35 3.78 5.78
N TYR A 72 7.94 4.49 4.75
CA TYR A 72 7.17 3.97 3.63
C TYR A 72 7.90 4.26 2.32
N ILE A 73 7.94 3.29 1.43
CA ILE A 73 8.29 3.49 0.03
C ILE A 73 7.00 3.76 -0.72
N VAL A 74 6.94 4.90 -1.41
CA VAL A 74 5.79 5.30 -2.21
C VAL A 74 6.23 5.42 -3.66
N HIS A 75 5.55 4.69 -4.53
CA HIS A 75 5.79 4.70 -5.97
C HIS A 75 4.84 5.65 -6.68
N THR A 76 5.22 6.10 -7.88
CA THR A 76 4.34 6.93 -8.73
C THR A 76 3.12 6.18 -9.29
N SER A 77 3.16 4.84 -9.27
CA SER A 77 2.00 3.98 -9.51
C SER A 77 0.89 4.21 -8.47
N GLY A 78 1.24 4.60 -7.24
CA GLY A 78 0.34 4.65 -6.09
C GLY A 78 0.59 3.53 -5.07
N GLU A 79 1.48 2.59 -5.37
CA GLU A 79 1.92 1.54 -4.45
C GLU A 79 2.60 2.17 -3.22
N LYS A 80 2.24 1.67 -2.04
CA LYS A 80 2.75 2.12 -0.75
C LYS A 80 3.13 0.90 0.06
N GLN A 81 4.42 0.78 0.34
CA GLN A 81 4.96 -0.35 1.10
C GLN A 81 5.64 0.16 2.36
N LYS A 82 5.28 -0.39 3.51
CA LYS A 82 5.95 -0.10 4.78
C LYS A 82 7.25 -0.89 4.87
N LEU A 83 8.32 -0.20 5.29
CA LEU A 83 9.56 -0.88 5.66
C LEU A 83 9.42 -1.50 7.05
N ARG A 84 9.74 -2.79 7.15
CA ARG A 84 9.70 -3.56 8.39
C ARG A 84 10.84 -3.14 9.31
N ALA A 85 10.70 -3.47 10.60
CA ALA A 85 11.73 -3.22 11.61
C ALA A 85 13.09 -3.89 11.28
N SER A 86 13.05 -5.03 10.58
CA SER A 86 14.21 -5.80 10.15
C SER A 86 14.87 -5.28 8.87
N ASP A 87 14.21 -4.39 8.14
CA ASP A 87 14.65 -3.97 6.82
C ASP A 87 15.76 -2.91 6.93
N TYR A 88 16.62 -2.89 5.91
CA TYR A 88 17.73 -1.95 5.79
C TYR A 88 17.36 -0.85 4.77
N PRO A 89 17.08 0.39 5.21
CA PRO A 89 16.58 1.44 4.33
C PRO A 89 17.50 1.77 3.16
N LEU A 90 18.82 1.69 3.35
CA LEU A 90 19.78 1.92 2.27
C LEU A 90 19.65 0.86 1.17
N ILE A 91 19.56 -0.41 1.55
CA ILE A 91 19.40 -1.52 0.62
C ILE A 91 18.07 -1.39 -0.11
N ALA A 92 17.00 -1.12 0.64
CA ALA A 92 15.68 -0.89 0.07
C ALA A 92 15.70 0.25 -0.95
N ARG A 93 16.37 1.38 -0.65
CA ARG A 93 16.50 2.49 -1.61
C ARG A 93 17.31 2.12 -2.85
N ILE A 94 18.40 1.37 -2.70
CA ILE A 94 19.23 0.93 -3.84
C ILE A 94 18.42 0.04 -4.79
N LEU A 95 17.64 -0.90 -4.25
CA LEU A 95 16.78 -1.79 -5.06
C LEU A 95 15.73 -1.01 -5.87
N GLN A 96 15.23 0.09 -5.32
CA GLN A 96 14.28 0.96 -6.00
C GLN A 96 14.91 1.93 -7.01
N GLY A 97 16.24 2.03 -7.01
CA GLY A 97 16.99 2.94 -7.85
C GLY A 97 17.02 4.40 -7.35
N PRO A 98 17.84 5.26 -7.99
CA PRO A 98 18.06 6.62 -7.54
C PRO A 98 16.94 7.60 -7.94
N CYS A 99 16.11 7.25 -8.93
CA CYS A 99 15.14 8.16 -9.53
C CYS A 99 13.95 8.44 -8.60
N GLU A 100 13.83 9.68 -8.14
CA GLU A 100 12.69 10.13 -7.33
C GLU A 100 11.36 10.18 -8.10
N GLN A 101 11.40 10.11 -9.43
CA GLN A 101 10.19 10.01 -10.27
C GLN A 101 9.64 8.58 -10.33
N VAL A 102 10.37 7.60 -9.80
CA VAL A 102 9.92 6.20 -9.70
C VAL A 102 9.38 5.92 -8.31
N SER A 103 10.19 6.19 -7.30
CA SER A 103 9.83 5.95 -5.90
C SER A 103 10.49 6.97 -4.98
N LYS A 104 9.83 7.22 -3.84
CA LYS A 104 10.31 8.08 -2.76
C LYS A 104 10.13 7.39 -1.41
N VAL A 105 11.04 7.68 -0.48
CA VAL A 105 10.93 7.21 0.90
C VAL A 105 10.31 8.33 1.73
N PHE A 106 9.24 8.02 2.45
CA PHE A 106 8.53 8.95 3.31
C PHE A 106 8.56 8.47 4.76
N LEU A 107 8.68 9.43 5.68
CA LEU A 107 8.36 9.23 7.08
C LEU A 107 6.89 9.60 7.30
N MET A 108 6.07 8.66 7.75
CA MET A 108 4.63 8.88 7.95
C MET A 108 4.16 8.25 9.27
N GLU A 109 3.05 8.76 9.80
CA GLU A 109 2.37 8.17 10.96
C GLU A 109 1.74 6.82 10.59
N LYS A 110 1.92 5.81 11.44
CA LYS A 110 1.46 4.43 11.16
C LYS A 110 -0.05 4.34 10.97
N ASP A 111 -0.81 5.14 11.71
CA ASP A 111 -2.28 5.05 11.74
C ASP A 111 -2.94 5.81 10.59
N GLN A 112 -2.18 6.63 9.85
CA GLN A 112 -2.71 7.42 8.73
C GLN A 112 -2.51 6.75 7.36
N VAL A 113 -1.70 5.69 7.28
CA VAL A 113 -1.24 5.15 6.00
C VAL A 113 -1.61 3.69 5.84
N GLU A 114 -2.49 3.42 4.87
CA GLU A 114 -2.77 2.08 4.38
C GLU A 114 -1.70 1.63 3.38
N GLU A 115 -1.27 0.38 3.51
CA GLU A 115 -0.41 -0.28 2.52
C GLU A 115 -1.23 -0.59 1.27
N VAL A 116 -0.64 -0.28 0.12
CA VAL A 116 -1.25 -0.46 -1.19
C VAL A 116 -0.31 -1.31 -2.01
N THR A 117 -0.77 -2.47 -2.46
CA THR A 117 0.00 -3.34 -3.35
C THR A 117 0.01 -2.79 -4.78
N TYR A 118 0.99 -3.23 -5.58
CA TYR A 118 1.07 -2.91 -6.99
C TYR A 118 -0.24 -3.17 -7.76
N ASP A 119 -0.85 -4.34 -7.54
CA ASP A 119 -2.09 -4.75 -8.23
C ASP A 119 -3.29 -3.86 -7.89
N VAL A 120 -3.31 -3.29 -6.68
CA VAL A 120 -4.38 -2.38 -6.24
C VAL A 120 -4.09 -0.95 -6.66
N ALA A 121 -2.82 -0.55 -6.72
CA ALA A 121 -2.40 0.82 -7.03
C ALA A 121 -2.93 1.31 -8.38
N GLN A 122 -3.02 0.43 -9.38
CA GLN A 122 -3.58 0.77 -10.70
C GLN A 122 -5.05 1.21 -10.63
N TYR A 123 -5.79 0.76 -9.61
CA TYR A 123 -7.22 1.02 -9.49
C TYR A 123 -7.56 2.27 -8.66
N ILE A 124 -6.65 2.73 -7.81
CA ILE A 124 -6.89 3.85 -6.87
C ILE A 124 -7.28 5.16 -7.58
N LYS A 125 -6.84 5.33 -8.83
CA LYS A 125 -7.09 6.54 -9.62
C LYS A 125 -8.47 6.54 -10.29
N PHE A 126 -9.20 5.43 -10.27
CA PHE A 126 -10.53 5.36 -10.86
C PHE A 126 -11.63 5.74 -9.88
N GLU A 127 -12.69 6.35 -10.41
CA GLU A 127 -13.87 6.64 -9.61
C GLU A 127 -14.65 5.36 -9.28
N MET A 128 -15.36 5.38 -8.15
CA MET A 128 -16.17 4.26 -7.68
C MET A 128 -17.14 3.67 -8.73
N PRO A 129 -17.82 4.45 -9.60
CA PRO A 129 -18.64 3.88 -10.67
C PRO A 129 -17.84 3.04 -11.68
N VAL A 130 -16.62 3.48 -12.03
CA VAL A 130 -15.74 2.77 -12.96
C VAL A 130 -15.27 1.47 -12.33
N LEU A 131 -14.86 1.50 -11.06
CA LEU A 131 -14.47 0.30 -10.31
C LEU A 131 -15.61 -0.74 -10.23
N ARG A 132 -16.83 -0.28 -9.96
CA ARG A 132 -18.02 -1.16 -9.98
C ARG A 132 -18.24 -1.79 -11.36
N SER A 133 -18.00 -1.05 -12.44
CA SER A 133 -18.13 -1.58 -13.79
C SER A 133 -17.09 -2.67 -14.11
N PHE A 134 -15.88 -2.58 -13.54
CA PHE A 134 -14.88 -3.64 -13.68
C PHE A 134 -15.32 -4.93 -12.99
N ILE A 135 -15.81 -4.82 -11.75
CA ILE A 135 -16.33 -5.96 -11.00
C ILE A 135 -17.48 -6.63 -11.77
N GLN A 136 -18.45 -5.84 -12.22
CA GLN A 136 -19.58 -6.36 -12.99
C GLN A 136 -19.12 -7.11 -14.26
N LYS A 137 -18.16 -6.55 -15.02
CA LYS A 137 -17.64 -7.21 -16.22
C LYS A 137 -16.92 -8.52 -15.92
N LEU A 138 -16.18 -8.57 -14.81
CA LEU A 138 -15.51 -9.79 -14.37
C LEU A 138 -16.51 -10.86 -13.95
N GLU A 139 -17.58 -10.49 -13.24
CA GLU A 139 -18.69 -11.41 -12.89
C GLU A 139 -19.38 -11.95 -14.16
N GLU A 140 -19.67 -11.08 -15.14
CA GLU A 140 -20.27 -11.49 -16.41
C GLU A 140 -19.36 -12.44 -17.24
N GLU A 141 -18.04 -12.24 -17.16
CA GLU A 141 -17.04 -13.11 -17.80
C GLU A 141 -16.94 -14.47 -17.10
N GLU A 142 -16.89 -14.46 -15.77
CA GLU A 142 -16.88 -15.68 -14.95
C GLU A 142 -18.13 -16.53 -15.23
N ASP A 143 -19.33 -15.92 -15.20
CA ASP A 143 -20.60 -16.59 -15.52
C ASP A 143 -20.60 -17.23 -16.91
N ARG A 144 -19.97 -16.56 -17.88
CA ARG A 144 -19.87 -17.06 -19.25
C ARG A 144 -18.97 -18.29 -19.33
N GLU A 145 -17.82 -18.26 -18.67
CA GLU A 145 -16.90 -19.39 -18.64
C GLU A 145 -17.47 -20.56 -17.84
N VAL A 146 -18.20 -20.32 -16.73
CA VAL A 146 -18.94 -21.35 -16.00
C VAL A 146 -19.96 -22.04 -16.90
N LYS A 147 -20.80 -21.27 -17.62
CA LYS A 147 -21.81 -21.84 -18.55
C LYS A 147 -21.16 -22.67 -19.66
N LYS A 148 -20.06 -22.20 -20.21
CA LYS A 148 -19.29 -22.90 -21.25
C LYS A 148 -18.69 -24.20 -20.71
N LEU A 149 -18.11 -24.17 -19.51
CA LEU A 149 -17.55 -25.35 -18.85
C LEU A 149 -18.64 -26.37 -18.54
N MET A 150 -19.79 -25.93 -18.01
CA MET A 150 -20.95 -26.79 -17.75
C MET A 150 -21.45 -27.48 -19.01
N ARG A 151 -21.60 -26.74 -20.12
CA ARG A 151 -22.00 -27.34 -21.41
C ARG A 151 -21.00 -28.39 -21.88
N LYS A 152 -19.70 -28.08 -21.81
CA LYS A 152 -18.63 -29.03 -22.20
C LYS A 152 -18.68 -30.29 -21.34
N TYR A 153 -18.84 -30.13 -20.03
CA TYR A 153 -18.98 -31.23 -19.10
C TYR A 153 -20.21 -32.09 -19.41
N SER A 154 -21.38 -31.48 -19.62
CA SER A 154 -22.62 -32.20 -19.95
C SER A 154 -22.51 -33.03 -21.22
N ILE A 155 -21.91 -32.47 -22.28
CA ILE A 155 -21.70 -33.18 -23.56
C ILE A 155 -20.77 -34.37 -23.34
N LEU A 156 -19.62 -34.17 -22.68
CA LEU A 156 -18.66 -35.24 -22.42
C LEU A 156 -19.26 -36.34 -21.55
N ARG A 157 -20.05 -35.98 -20.54
CA ARG A 157 -20.76 -36.92 -19.68
C ARG A 157 -21.73 -37.78 -20.49
N LEU A 158 -22.57 -37.17 -21.33
CA LEU A 158 -23.50 -37.90 -22.20
C LEU A 158 -22.77 -38.85 -23.16
N MET A 159 -21.66 -38.43 -23.76
CA MET A 159 -20.86 -39.29 -24.64
C MET A 159 -20.29 -40.50 -23.90
N ILE A 160 -19.84 -40.31 -22.66
CA ILE A 160 -19.34 -41.41 -21.82
C ILE A 160 -20.48 -42.36 -21.43
N GLU A 161 -21.64 -41.81 -21.02
CA GLU A 161 -22.82 -42.60 -20.66
C GLU A 161 -23.31 -43.45 -21.85
N GLN A 162 -23.45 -42.85 -23.04
CA GLN A 162 -23.79 -43.58 -24.27
C GLN A 162 -22.76 -44.67 -24.58
N ARG A 163 -21.45 -44.37 -24.45
CA ARG A 163 -20.43 -45.36 -24.75
C ARG A 163 -20.45 -46.52 -23.75
N LEU A 164 -20.78 -46.27 -22.49
CA LEU A 164 -20.95 -47.32 -21.47
C LEU A 164 -22.17 -48.19 -21.79
N GLU A 165 -23.28 -47.60 -22.23
CA GLU A 165 -24.48 -48.33 -22.67
C GLU A 165 -24.18 -49.23 -23.89
N GLU A 166 -23.51 -48.71 -24.92
CA GLU A 166 -23.09 -49.50 -26.09
C GLU A 166 -22.18 -50.69 -25.75
N ILE A 167 -21.30 -50.52 -24.75
CA ILE A 167 -20.43 -51.61 -24.27
C ILE A 167 -21.23 -52.64 -23.47
N SER A 168 -22.23 -52.18 -22.71
CA SER A 168 -23.17 -53.02 -21.97
C SER A 168 -24.07 -53.85 -22.91
N GLU A 169 -24.47 -53.29 -24.06
CA GLU A 169 -25.33 -53.93 -25.06
C GLU A 169 -24.59 -54.82 -26.09
N GLY A 170 -23.31 -55.17 -25.84
CA GLY A 170 -22.53 -56.06 -26.70
C GLY A 170 -23.19 -57.44 -26.97
N PRO A 171 -22.85 -58.08 -28.10
CA PRO A 171 -23.81 -58.58 -29.10
C PRO A 171 -24.77 -59.64 -28.54
N THR A 172 -26.06 -59.36 -28.62
CA THR A 172 -27.06 -60.42 -28.58
C THR A 172 -27.12 -61.06 -29.96
N ALA A 173 -26.72 -62.34 -30.03
CA ALA A 173 -26.84 -63.28 -31.14
C ALA A 173 -25.98 -63.05 -32.40
N MET A 174 -24.95 -63.89 -32.54
CA MET A 174 -24.84 -64.91 -33.58
C MET A 174 -24.26 -66.18 -32.95
#